data_AF-A0A970C5W2-F1
#
_entry.id   AF-A0A970C5W2-F1
#
_cell.length_a   1.000
_cell.length_b   1.000
_cell.length_c   1.000
_cell.angle_alpha   90.00
_cell.angle_beta   90.00
_cell.angle_gamma   90.00
#
_symmetry.space_group_name_H-M   'P 1'
#
loop_
_entity.id
_entity.type
_entity.pdbx_description
1 polymer ?
#
loop_
_entity_poly.entity_id
_entity_poly.type
_entity_poly.pdbx_seq_one_letter_code
_entity_poly.pdbx_strand_id
1 'polypeptide(L)'
;MANNSRCEVCHLNIASEELTLKHARAGVGCAKCHGESDAHIADESWASGGNGTPPEIMYPRDKLAIGCMSCHNAEQVFLKAEKHKPDAWLIAYEVKTCTECHGKHRLPSRKCKWK
;
A
#
# COMPACT_ATOMS: atom_id res chain seq x y z
N MET A 1 17.32 -7.22 -1.19
CA MET A 1 16.18 -6.33 -1.52
C MET A 1 15.12 -7.19 -2.19
N ALA A 2 13.84 -7.02 -1.87
CA ALA A 2 12.75 -7.68 -2.58
C ALA A 2 12.69 -7.22 -4.05
N ASN A 3 12.23 -8.10 -4.95
CA ASN A 3 12.07 -7.78 -6.36
C ASN A 3 10.65 -7.26 -6.63
N ASN A 4 10.54 -6.02 -7.08
CA ASN A 4 9.29 -5.36 -7.43
C ASN A 4 9.18 -5.06 -8.92
N SER A 5 10.10 -5.58 -9.75
CA SER A 5 10.24 -5.18 -11.15
C SER A 5 8.94 -5.32 -11.94
N ARG A 6 8.13 -6.34 -11.65
CA ARG A 6 6.82 -6.58 -12.30
C ARG A 6 5.82 -5.44 -12.08
N CYS A 7 5.84 -4.82 -10.90
CA CYS A 7 4.93 -3.73 -10.54
C CYS A 7 5.50 -2.36 -10.97
N GLU A 8 6.82 -2.21 -10.90
CA GLU A 8 7.52 -0.96 -11.16
C GLU A 8 7.52 -0.56 -12.64
N VAL A 9 7.27 -1.50 -13.57
CA VAL A 9 7.07 -1.17 -15.00
C VAL A 9 6.01 -0.08 -15.19
N CYS A 10 4.89 -0.19 -14.47
CA CYS A 10 3.75 0.73 -14.58
C CYS A 10 3.68 1.73 -13.41
N HIS A 11 4.18 1.36 -12.22
CA HIS A 11 4.12 2.17 -11.01
C HIS A 11 5.47 2.80 -10.62
N LEU A 12 6.15 3.40 -11.60
CA LEU A 12 7.47 4.02 -11.43
C LEU A 12 7.53 5.06 -10.30
N ASN A 13 6.43 5.76 -10.04
CA ASN A 13 6.34 6.76 -8.96
C ASN A 13 6.44 6.15 -7.55
N ILE A 14 6.12 4.87 -7.41
CA ILE A 14 6.21 4.14 -6.14
C ILE A 14 7.57 3.47 -5.97
N ALA A 15 8.31 3.20 -7.07
CA ALA A 15 9.63 2.56 -7.02
C ALA A 15 10.64 3.33 -6.15
N SER A 16 10.58 4.67 -6.17
CA SER A 16 11.46 5.54 -5.37
C SER A 16 10.81 6.03 -4.06
N GLU A 17 9.63 5.53 -3.71
CA GLU A 17 8.86 6.00 -2.56
C GLU A 17 9.42 5.41 -1.25
N GLU A 18 9.43 6.21 -0.18
CA GLU A 18 10.14 5.90 1.07
C GLU A 18 9.66 4.60 1.73
N LEU A 19 8.34 4.39 1.83
CA LEU A 19 7.76 3.17 2.39
C LEU A 19 8.18 1.95 1.57
N THR A 20 8.10 2.06 0.25
CA THR A 20 8.48 1.00 -0.70
C THR A 20 9.94 0.62 -0.55
N LEU A 21 10.86 1.59 -0.54
CA LEU A 21 12.30 1.34 -0.39
C LEU A 21 12.66 0.73 0.97
N LYS A 22 12.02 1.18 2.05
CA LYS A 22 12.23 0.60 3.40
C LYS A 22 11.81 -0.87 3.45
N HIS A 23 10.62 -1.18 2.94
CA HIS A 23 10.09 -2.55 2.93
C HIS A 23 10.88 -3.45 1.99
N ALA A 24 11.23 -2.97 0.80
CA ALA A 24 12.04 -3.73 -0.15
C ALA A 24 13.42 -4.10 0.44
N ARG A 25 14.06 -3.19 1.19
CA ARG A 25 15.32 -3.49 1.91
C ARG A 25 15.14 -4.56 2.98
N ALA A 26 13.98 -4.59 3.65
CA ALA A 26 13.61 -5.61 4.61
C ALA A 26 13.11 -6.93 3.98
N GLY A 27 13.15 -7.06 2.65
CA GLY A 27 12.71 -8.27 1.94
C GLY A 27 11.19 -8.36 1.72
N VAL A 28 10.45 -7.27 1.97
CA VAL A 28 9.00 -7.18 1.75
C VAL A 28 8.75 -6.49 0.41
N GLY A 29 8.31 -7.24 -0.60
CA GLY A 29 7.98 -6.74 -1.93
C GLY A 29 6.51 -6.34 -2.08
N CYS A 30 6.15 -5.71 -3.20
CA CYS A 30 4.80 -5.23 -3.50
C CYS A 30 3.74 -6.32 -3.31
N ALA A 31 3.98 -7.52 -3.85
CA ALA A 31 3.04 -8.63 -3.81
C ALA A 31 2.73 -9.14 -2.40
N LYS A 32 3.62 -8.88 -1.43
CA LYS A 32 3.38 -9.26 -0.03
C LYS A 32 2.17 -8.53 0.58
N CYS A 33 1.87 -7.32 0.10
CA CYS A 33 0.73 -6.52 0.55
C CYS A 33 -0.38 -6.42 -0.50
N HIS A 34 -0.03 -6.37 -1.79
CA HIS A 34 -0.97 -6.14 -2.89
C HIS A 34 -1.39 -7.41 -3.64
N GLY A 35 -0.83 -8.57 -3.26
CA GLY A 35 -1.00 -9.83 -3.98
C GLY A 35 -0.16 -9.89 -5.26
N GLU A 36 -0.06 -11.08 -5.86
CA GLU A 36 0.74 -11.28 -7.08
C GLU A 36 0.19 -10.47 -8.26
N SER A 37 -1.13 -10.26 -8.27
CA SER A 37 -1.82 -9.35 -9.18
C SER A 37 -1.57 -9.68 -10.66
N ASP A 38 -1.44 -10.96 -10.99
CA ASP A 38 -1.13 -11.43 -12.34
C ASP A 38 -2.18 -10.96 -13.37
N ALA A 39 -3.47 -11.04 -13.01
CA ALA A 39 -4.56 -10.56 -13.86
C ALA A 39 -4.53 -9.04 -14.07
N HIS A 40 -4.10 -8.27 -13.05
CA HIS A 40 -3.91 -6.82 -13.17
C HIS A 40 -2.75 -6.48 -14.10
N ILE A 41 -1.63 -7.21 -13.98
CA ILE A 41 -0.43 -7.01 -14.80
C ILE A 41 -0.70 -7.34 -16.28
N ALA A 42 -1.45 -8.42 -16.54
CA ALA A 42 -1.77 -8.88 -17.89
C ALA A 42 -2.89 -8.07 -18.57
N ASP A 43 -3.57 -7.19 -17.84
CA ASP A 43 -4.71 -6.45 -18.38
C ASP A 43 -4.26 -5.17 -19.10
N GLU A 44 -4.39 -5.17 -20.42
CA GLU A 44 -4.11 -4.04 -21.28
C GLU A 44 -5.35 -3.18 -21.60
N SER A 45 -6.53 -3.53 -21.07
CA SER A 45 -7.79 -2.83 -21.39
C SER A 45 -7.79 -1.35 -21.00
N TRP A 46 -6.95 -0.94 -20.05
CA TRP A 46 -6.77 0.47 -19.70
C TRP A 46 -6.26 1.32 -20.89
N ALA A 47 -5.52 0.72 -21.83
CA ALA A 47 -5.02 1.40 -23.02
C ALA A 47 -6.12 1.62 -24.08
N SER A 48 -7.19 0.84 -24.03
CA SER A 48 -8.33 0.88 -24.96
C SER A 48 -9.59 1.51 -24.36
N GLY A 49 -9.49 2.16 -23.20
CA GLY A 49 -10.61 2.81 -22.53
C GLY A 49 -11.48 1.87 -21.68
N GLY A 50 -11.05 0.62 -21.49
CA GLY A 50 -11.62 -0.30 -20.51
C GLY A 50 -11.32 0.12 -19.07
N ASN A 51 -12.07 -0.44 -18.11
CA ASN A 51 -11.93 -0.08 -16.70
C ASN A 51 -10.68 -0.69 -16.05
N GLY A 52 -10.02 -1.64 -16.72
CA GLY A 52 -8.91 -2.42 -16.16
C GLY A 52 -9.35 -3.39 -15.07
N THR A 53 -8.45 -4.27 -14.67
CA THR A 53 -8.58 -5.22 -13.58
C THR A 53 -7.93 -4.61 -12.34
N PRO A 54 -8.57 -4.62 -11.16
CA PRO A 54 -7.92 -4.14 -9.94
C PRO A 54 -6.78 -5.07 -9.51
N PRO A 55 -5.78 -4.57 -8.76
CA PRO A 55 -4.86 -5.46 -8.07
C PRO A 55 -5.63 -6.34 -7.07
N GLU A 56 -5.06 -7.49 -6.71
CA GLU A 56 -5.71 -8.47 -5.82
C GLU A 56 -6.11 -7.86 -4.48
N ILE A 57 -5.25 -7.01 -3.92
CA ILE A 57 -5.50 -6.35 -2.65
C ILE A 57 -5.34 -4.84 -2.80
N MET A 58 -6.44 -4.14 -2.54
CA MET A 58 -6.46 -2.70 -2.31
C MET A 58 -6.81 -2.40 -0.86
N TYR A 59 -6.06 -1.50 -0.24
CA TYR A 59 -6.36 -1.01 1.12
C TYR A 59 -7.18 0.28 1.05
N PRO A 60 -8.51 0.24 1.26
CA PRO A 60 -9.26 1.44 1.56
C PRO A 60 -8.81 2.04 2.91
N ARG A 61 -9.17 3.29 3.17
CA ARG A 61 -8.67 4.07 4.31
C ARG A 61 -8.89 3.35 5.65
N ASP A 62 -10.06 2.75 5.83
CA ASP A 62 -10.50 2.03 7.03
C ASP A 62 -9.81 0.67 7.21
N LYS A 63 -9.25 0.09 6.15
CA LYS A 63 -8.52 -1.21 6.21
C LYS A 63 -7.00 -1.06 6.20
N LEU A 64 -6.49 0.15 5.96
CA LEU A 64 -5.04 0.41 5.84
C LEU A 64 -4.29 0.04 7.13
N ALA A 65 -4.83 0.42 8.31
CA ALA A 65 -4.21 0.10 9.59
C ALA A 65 -4.08 -1.42 9.80
N ILE A 66 -5.12 -2.18 9.46
CA ILE A 66 -5.12 -3.65 9.55
C ILE A 66 -4.06 -4.25 8.62
N GLY A 67 -3.92 -3.72 7.40
CA GLY A 67 -2.89 -4.14 6.45
C GLY A 67 -1.47 -4.02 7.04
N CYS A 68 -1.14 -2.86 7.63
CA CYS A 68 0.14 -2.65 8.29
C CYS A 68 0.34 -3.59 9.50
N MET A 69 -0.73 -3.85 10.26
CA MET A 69 -0.70 -4.68 11.46
C MET A 69 -0.56 -6.18 11.18
N SER A 70 -0.58 -6.61 9.92
CA SER A 70 -0.26 -8.00 9.55
C SER A 70 1.17 -8.40 9.91
N CYS A 71 2.11 -7.44 9.92
CA CYS A 71 3.52 -7.67 10.27
C CYS A 71 3.97 -6.79 11.45
N HIS A 72 3.42 -5.58 11.59
CA HIS A 72 3.71 -4.71 12.72
C HIS A 72 2.80 -5.06 13.89
N ASN A 73 3.36 -5.35 15.07
CA ASN A 73 2.52 -5.63 16.24
C ASN A 73 2.23 -4.34 17.05
N ALA A 74 1.18 -4.38 17.86
CA ALA A 74 0.74 -3.23 18.66
C ALA A 74 1.80 -2.79 19.68
N GLU A 75 2.60 -3.71 20.21
CA GLU A 75 3.69 -3.37 21.14
C GLU A 75 4.79 -2.55 20.46
N GLN A 76 5.20 -2.92 19.25
CA GLN A 76 6.18 -2.19 18.47
C GLN A 76 5.68 -0.81 18.04
N VAL A 77 4.38 -0.70 17.73
CA VAL A 77 3.81 0.52 17.15
C VAL A 77 3.30 1.49 18.20
N PHE A 78 2.61 1.03 19.26
CA PHE A 78 1.95 1.92 20.23
C PHE A 78 2.68 2.01 21.57
N LEU A 79 3.40 0.96 21.99
CA LEU A 79 4.09 0.98 23.28
C LEU A 79 5.49 1.59 23.21
N LYS A 80 6.11 1.63 22.02
CA LYS A 80 7.46 2.18 21.83
C LYS A 80 7.52 3.54 21.14
N ALA A 81 6.42 3.97 20.51
CA ALA A 81 6.39 5.24 19.78
C ALA A 81 5.48 6.25 20.50
N GLU A 82 6.08 7.27 21.10
CA GLU A 82 5.37 8.37 21.79
C GLU A 82 4.31 9.08 20.92
N LYS A 83 4.45 8.99 19.59
CA LYS A 83 3.58 9.68 18.61
C LYS A 83 2.38 8.85 18.17
N HIS A 84 2.31 7.57 18.52
CA HIS A 84 1.18 6.70 18.18
C HIS A 84 0.27 6.56 19.41
N LYS A 85 -0.93 7.17 19.37
CA LYS A 85 -1.91 7.00 20.46
C LYS A 85 -2.56 5.63 20.37
N PRO A 86 -2.73 4.88 21.49
CA PRO A 86 -3.26 3.52 21.49
C PRO A 86 -4.64 3.38 20.84
N ASP A 87 -5.45 4.44 20.89
CA ASP A 87 -6.82 4.42 20.38
C ASP A 87 -6.91 4.86 18.92
N ALA A 88 -5.84 5.43 18.34
CA ALA A 88 -5.87 6.06 17.02
C ALA A 88 -6.08 5.06 15.87
N TRP A 89 -5.89 3.75 16.07
CA TRP A 89 -6.18 2.75 15.04
C TRP A 89 -7.66 2.32 15.03
N LEU A 90 -8.41 2.54 16.12
CA LEU A 90 -9.84 2.24 16.21
C LEU A 90 -10.71 3.33 15.56
N ILE A 91 -10.19 4.55 15.43
CA ILE A 91 -10.93 5.72 14.93
C ILE A 91 -10.49 6.06 13.50
N ALA A 92 -10.58 5.09 12.58
CA ALA A 92 -9.95 5.15 11.25
C ALA A 92 -10.36 6.34 10.34
N TYR A 93 -11.43 7.06 10.67
CA TYR A 93 -11.98 8.13 9.82
C TYR A 93 -11.53 9.55 10.19
N GLU A 94 -11.19 9.84 11.45
CA GLU A 94 -10.88 11.21 11.90
C GLU A 94 -9.37 11.50 12.05
N VAL A 95 -8.52 10.47 11.95
CA VAL A 95 -7.07 10.59 12.11
C VAL A 95 -6.31 10.35 10.81
N LYS A 96 -5.10 10.92 10.74
CA LYS A 96 -4.12 10.65 9.67
C LYS A 96 -3.83 9.14 9.59
N THR A 97 -3.80 8.60 8.38
CA THR A 97 -3.40 7.22 8.10
C THR A 97 -1.90 7.01 8.26
N CYS A 98 -1.46 5.75 8.36
CA CYS A 98 -0.05 5.39 8.49
C CYS A 98 0.80 6.03 7.37
N THR A 99 0.32 6.00 6.13
CA THR A 99 0.98 6.60 4.96
C THR A 99 0.97 8.13 4.95
N GLU A 100 0.16 8.80 5.77
CA GLU A 100 0.24 10.26 5.88
C GLU A 100 1.45 10.73 6.71
N CYS A 101 2.12 9.82 7.41
CA CYS A 101 3.37 10.09 8.14
C CYS A 101 4.56 9.21 7.70
N HIS A 102 4.34 7.95 7.30
CA HIS A 102 5.40 6.97 7.04
C HIS A 102 5.78 6.77 5.57
N GLY A 103 5.18 7.55 4.65
CA GLY A 103 5.57 7.56 3.24
C GLY A 103 4.40 7.85 2.29
N LYS A 104 4.68 8.50 1.16
CA LYS A 104 3.67 8.94 0.18
C LYS A 104 3.21 7.80 -0.74
N HIS A 105 2.85 6.66 -0.15
CA HIS A 105 2.54 5.42 -0.86
C HIS A 105 1.17 5.43 -1.56
N ARG A 106 0.29 6.37 -1.22
CA ARG A 106 -1.01 6.52 -1.87
C ARG A 106 -0.86 7.22 -3.21
N LEU A 107 -1.31 6.58 -4.29
CA LEU A 107 -1.39 7.21 -5.61
C LEU A 107 -2.28 8.46 -5.57
N PRO A 108 -1.79 9.64 -6.00
CA PRO A 108 -2.50 10.91 -5.87
C PRO A 108 -3.66 11.04 -6.85
N SER A 109 -3.60 10.35 -7.99
CA SER A 109 -4.67 10.28 -8.98
C SER A 109 -4.98 8.83 -9.29
N ARG A 110 -6.27 8.48 -9.33
CA ARG A 110 -6.79 7.20 -9.79
C ARG A 110 -7.67 7.45 -10.99
N LYS A 111 -7.21 7.02 -12.18
CA LYS A 111 -8.00 7.11 -13.42
C LYS A 111 -9.08 6.03 -13.47
N CYS A 112 -8.78 4.85 -12.93
CA CYS A 112 -9.72 3.74 -12.82
C CYS A 112 -10.44 3.77 -11.48
N LYS A 113 -11.76 3.56 -11.51
CA LYS A 113 -12.61 3.31 -10.35
C LYS A 113 -13.31 1.97 -10.58
N TRP A 114 -12.72 0.92 -10.03
CA TRP A 114 -13.32 -0.41 -10.02
C TRP A 114 -14.54 -0.39 -9.08
N LYS A 115 -15.67 -0.94 -9.55
CA LYS A 115 -16.91 -1.05 -8.78
C LYS A 115 -17.00 -2.42 -8.14
#